data_AF-A0A8E0MDP8-F1
#
_entry.id   AF-A0A8E0MDP8-F1
#
_cell.length_a   1.000
_cell.length_b   1.000
_cell.length_c   1.000
_cell.angle_alpha   90.00
_cell.angle_beta   90.00
_cell.angle_gamma   90.00
#
_symmetry.space_group_name_H-M   'P 1'
#
loop_
_entity.id
_entity.type
_entity.pdbx_description
1 polymer ?
#
loop_
_entity_poly.entity_id
_entity_poly.type
_entity_poly.pdbx_seq_one_letter_code
_entity_poly.pdbx_strand_id
1 'polypeptide(L)'
;MPKKLADHIELRRNDNSASATVERHGKTLLSVDWEAGDVNDPSILQTFGSQFALNKESEMNSFFFTHDLVQDKQGANHFENVELVATQMKSLADRVEPGKLSIQLASTEDDPFGELPVLKPLGAMWYHFATSTMFNTLHLEQVDADKTAPYLITGRYDRGMMNPLATTYII
;
A
#
# COMPACT_ATOMS: atom_id res chain seq x y z
N MET A 1 -4.66 7.18 -5.51
CA MET A 1 -3.78 6.21 -4.83
C MET A 1 -2.52 5.97 -5.66
N PRO A 2 -1.31 6.11 -5.11
CA PRO A 2 -0.03 5.94 -5.81
C PRO A 2 0.30 4.45 -5.98
N LYS A 3 -0.29 3.80 -6.99
CA LYS A 3 0.01 2.40 -7.32
C LYS A 3 1.13 2.32 -8.37
N LYS A 4 2.01 1.33 -8.23
CA LYS A 4 2.97 0.93 -9.26
C LYS A 4 2.74 -0.53 -9.66
N LEU A 5 3.25 -0.94 -10.82
CA LEU A 5 3.20 -2.34 -11.27
C LEU A 5 4.27 -3.14 -10.55
N ALA A 6 4.00 -4.42 -10.29
CA ALA A 6 4.96 -5.39 -9.78
C ALA A 6 5.23 -6.43 -10.86
N ASP A 7 6.41 -7.02 -10.86
CA ASP A 7 6.76 -8.12 -11.78
C ASP A 7 5.96 -9.37 -11.42
N HIS A 8 5.79 -9.61 -10.12
CA HIS A 8 5.06 -10.74 -9.58
C HIS A 8 4.44 -10.41 -8.23
N ILE A 9 3.20 -10.82 -8.02
CA ILE A 9 2.55 -10.82 -6.70
C ILE A 9 1.97 -12.21 -6.52
N GLU A 10 2.32 -12.87 -5.42
CA GLU A 10 1.80 -14.18 -5.07
C GLU A 10 1.26 -14.18 -3.65
N LEU A 11 0.10 -14.80 -3.49
CA LEU A 11 -0.50 -15.12 -2.20
C LEU A 11 -0.88 -16.59 -2.21
N ARG A 12 -0.24 -17.38 -1.35
CA ARG A 12 -0.55 -18.80 -1.16
C ARG A 12 -1.09 -19.00 0.23
N ARG A 13 -2.11 -19.82 0.37
CA ARG A 13 -2.68 -20.20 1.65
C ARG A 13 -2.98 -21.70 1.66
N ASN A 14 -2.75 -22.32 2.81
CA ASN A 14 -3.32 -23.61 3.21
C ASN A 14 -4.21 -23.43 4.46
N ASP A 15 -4.57 -24.52 5.13
CA ASP A 15 -5.46 -24.46 6.28
C ASP A 15 -4.91 -23.57 7.42
N ASN A 16 -3.63 -23.73 7.76
CA ASN A 16 -3.02 -23.13 8.96
C ASN A 16 -1.91 -22.12 8.68
N SER A 17 -1.50 -21.95 7.41
CA SER A 17 -0.46 -21.00 7.06
C SER A 17 -0.72 -20.32 5.72
N ALA A 18 -0.14 -19.14 5.55
CA ALA A 18 -0.15 -18.41 4.30
C ALA A 18 1.18 -17.70 4.08
N SER A 19 1.53 -17.48 2.83
CA SER A 19 2.71 -16.71 2.43
C SER A 19 2.33 -15.72 1.34
N ALA A 20 2.89 -14.51 1.39
CA ALA A 20 2.74 -13.51 0.36
C ALA A 20 4.10 -12.96 -0.07
N THR A 21 4.29 -12.79 -1.38
CA THR A 21 5.51 -12.19 -1.94
C THR A 21 5.14 -11.12 -2.97
N VAL A 22 5.95 -10.07 -3.02
CA VAL A 22 5.91 -9.04 -4.06
C VAL A 22 7.31 -8.91 -4.64
N GLU A 23 7.44 -9.12 -5.93
CA GLU A 23 8.69 -9.00 -6.66
C GLU A 23 8.62 -7.84 -7.66
N ARG A 24 9.73 -7.12 -7.75
CA ARG A 24 9.89 -6.06 -8.72
C ARG A 24 11.35 -5.80 -9.04
N HIS A 25 11.61 -5.49 -10.30
CA HIS A 25 12.96 -5.34 -10.85
C HIS A 25 13.85 -6.54 -10.48
N GLY A 26 13.29 -7.75 -10.56
CA GLY A 26 13.99 -9.01 -10.24
C GLY A 26 14.35 -9.21 -8.76
N LYS A 27 13.73 -8.46 -7.84
CA LYS A 27 13.98 -8.56 -6.39
C LYS A 27 12.67 -8.74 -5.62
N THR A 28 12.66 -9.63 -4.63
CA THR A 28 11.57 -9.73 -3.65
C THR A 28 11.62 -8.51 -2.72
N LEU A 29 10.67 -7.59 -2.87
CA LEU A 29 10.55 -6.36 -2.07
C LEU A 29 9.85 -6.62 -0.73
N LEU A 30 8.86 -7.50 -0.74
CA LEU A 30 8.07 -7.88 0.43
C LEU A 30 7.96 -9.40 0.46
N SER A 31 8.24 -9.99 1.61
CA SER A 31 7.90 -11.36 1.93
C SER A 31 7.20 -11.39 3.27
N VAL A 32 6.08 -12.11 3.33
CA VAL A 32 5.26 -12.24 4.52
C VAL A 32 4.88 -13.70 4.69
N ASP A 33 5.03 -14.22 5.90
CA ASP A 33 4.48 -15.50 6.32
C ASP A 33 3.52 -15.30 7.48
N TRP A 34 2.41 -16.01 7.42
CA TRP A 34 1.38 -16.06 8.45
C TRP A 34 1.13 -17.50 8.89
N GLU A 35 1.02 -17.70 10.21
CA GLU A 35 0.63 -18.97 10.81
C GLU A 35 -0.53 -18.74 11.77
N ALA A 36 -1.64 -19.45 11.55
CA ALA A 36 -2.85 -19.35 12.36
C ALA A 36 -2.57 -19.61 13.85
N GLY A 37 -3.22 -18.84 14.73
CA GLY A 37 -3.12 -19.00 16.18
C GLY A 37 -2.76 -17.70 16.89
N ASP A 38 -1.88 -17.79 17.88
CA ASP A 38 -1.47 -16.62 18.67
C ASP A 38 -0.69 -15.62 17.81
N VAL A 39 -0.93 -14.33 18.03
CA VAL A 39 -0.13 -13.25 17.45
C VAL A 39 1.26 -13.16 18.10
N ASN A 40 2.22 -12.50 17.45
CA ASN A 40 3.57 -12.32 18.01
C ASN A 40 3.56 -11.54 19.32
N ASP A 41 2.70 -10.52 19.41
CA ASP A 41 2.54 -9.65 20.58
C ASP A 41 1.04 -9.41 20.86
N PRO A 42 0.49 -9.96 21.96
CA PRO A 42 -0.91 -9.80 22.31
C PRO A 42 -1.39 -8.35 22.50
N SER A 43 -0.49 -7.37 22.68
CA SER A 43 -0.87 -5.96 22.77
C SER A 43 -1.56 -5.45 21.50
N ILE A 44 -1.31 -6.05 20.32
CA ILE A 44 -2.00 -5.70 19.08
C ILE A 44 -3.52 -5.89 19.19
N LEU A 45 -3.97 -6.87 19.99
CA LEU A 45 -5.40 -7.14 20.22
C LEU A 45 -6.05 -6.06 21.09
N GLN A 46 -5.29 -5.34 21.90
CA GLN A 46 -5.83 -4.22 22.69
C GLN A 46 -5.99 -2.97 21.84
N THR A 47 -5.04 -2.71 20.94
CA THR A 47 -5.05 -1.52 20.07
C THR A 47 -6.04 -1.65 18.91
N PHE A 48 -6.09 -2.83 18.29
CA PHE A 48 -6.90 -3.06 17.09
C PHE A 48 -8.13 -3.93 17.36
N GLY A 49 -8.30 -4.44 18.58
CA GLY A 49 -9.39 -5.30 19.06
C GLY A 49 -10.78 -4.93 18.53
N SER A 50 -11.11 -3.65 18.64
CA SER A 50 -12.41 -3.09 18.25
C SER A 50 -12.62 -3.01 16.73
N GLN A 51 -11.54 -3.01 15.95
CA GLN A 51 -11.58 -3.05 14.47
C GLN A 51 -11.86 -4.45 13.92
N PHE A 52 -11.86 -5.48 14.79
CA PHE A 52 -12.12 -6.88 14.43
C PHE A 52 -13.58 -7.32 14.66
N ALA A 53 -14.51 -6.40 14.91
CA ALA A 53 -15.91 -6.74 15.15
C ALA A 53 -16.54 -7.39 13.90
N LEU A 54 -16.70 -8.72 13.93
CA LEU A 54 -17.32 -9.47 12.85
C LEU A 54 -18.79 -9.09 12.67
N ASN A 55 -19.25 -9.17 11.42
CA ASN A 55 -20.63 -8.94 11.02
C ASN A 55 -21.16 -7.54 11.36
N LYS A 56 -20.25 -6.57 11.53
CA LYS A 56 -20.58 -5.16 11.69
C LYS A 56 -19.87 -4.36 10.60
N GLU A 57 -20.61 -3.49 9.92
CA GLU A 57 -20.02 -2.57 8.95
C GLU A 57 -19.05 -1.64 9.68
N SER A 58 -17.85 -1.52 9.12
CA SER A 58 -16.81 -0.61 9.56
C SER A 58 -16.52 0.40 8.45
N GLU A 59 -16.26 1.64 8.84
CA GLU A 59 -15.89 2.70 7.92
C GLU A 59 -14.41 3.05 8.12
N MET A 60 -13.67 3.15 7.01
CA MET A 60 -12.26 3.54 7.03
C MET A 60 -11.97 4.59 5.96
N ASN A 61 -10.99 5.43 6.26
CA ASN A 61 -10.49 6.46 5.35
C ASN A 61 -9.10 6.07 4.86
N SER A 62 -8.89 6.11 3.55
CA SER A 62 -7.55 6.00 2.94
C SER A 62 -7.14 7.35 2.39
N PHE A 63 -5.99 7.87 2.83
CA PHE A 63 -5.49 9.19 2.47
C PHE A 63 -4.42 9.08 1.38
N PHE A 64 -4.49 9.94 0.37
CA PHE A 64 -3.45 10.09 -0.65
C PHE A 64 -3.58 11.44 -1.36
N PHE A 65 -2.54 11.85 -2.07
CA PHE A 65 -2.61 13.01 -2.94
C PHE A 65 -3.13 12.64 -4.34
N THR A 66 -4.02 13.46 -4.88
CA THR A 66 -4.41 13.50 -6.30
C THR A 66 -3.75 14.68 -7.00
N HIS A 67 -3.67 14.64 -8.32
CA HIS A 67 -3.14 15.71 -9.16
C HIS A 67 -3.66 15.54 -10.59
N ASP A 68 -3.68 16.64 -11.32
CA ASP A 68 -3.85 16.66 -12.77
C ASP A 68 -2.49 16.75 -13.45
N LEU A 69 -2.35 16.07 -14.59
CA LEU A 69 -1.19 16.21 -15.48
C LEU A 69 -1.63 16.98 -16.72
N VAL A 70 -1.22 18.24 -16.83
CA VAL A 70 -1.58 19.12 -17.94
C VAL A 70 -0.35 19.44 -18.78
N GLN A 71 -0.55 19.65 -20.08
CA GLN A 71 0.54 19.98 -21.00
C GLN A 71 0.41 21.44 -21.43
N ASP A 72 1.50 22.21 -21.36
CA ASP A 72 1.51 23.58 -21.83
C ASP A 72 1.60 23.68 -23.37
N LYS A 73 1.59 24.91 -23.89
CA LYS A 73 1.64 25.18 -25.33
C LYS A 73 2.96 24.75 -26.00
N GLN A 74 4.01 24.56 -25.20
CA GLN A 74 5.34 24.13 -25.64
C GLN A 74 5.49 22.60 -25.55
N GLY A 75 4.50 21.91 -24.98
CA GLY A 75 4.51 20.47 -24.81
C GLY A 75 5.10 19.99 -23.48
N ALA A 76 5.43 20.88 -22.54
CA ALA A 76 5.93 20.48 -21.23
C ALA A 76 4.77 20.08 -20.31
N ASN A 77 4.95 18.99 -19.55
CA ASN A 77 3.96 18.52 -18.59
C ASN A 77 4.13 19.25 -17.25
N HIS A 78 3.00 19.66 -16.67
CA HIS A 78 2.90 20.31 -15.37
C HIS A 78 1.91 19.54 -14.49
N PHE A 79 2.19 19.53 -13.19
CA PHE A 79 1.26 19.02 -12.18
C PHE A 79 0.43 20.18 -11.67
N GLU A 80 -0.89 20.04 -11.71
CA GLU A 80 -1.84 21.04 -11.20
C GLU A 80 -2.86 20.39 -10.27
N ASN A 81 -3.63 21.20 -9.54
CA ASN A 81 -4.71 20.76 -8.64
C ASN A 81 -4.27 19.63 -7.69
N VAL A 82 -3.07 19.78 -7.10
CA VAL A 82 -2.54 18.79 -6.18
C VAL A 82 -3.28 18.91 -4.85
N GLU A 83 -3.89 17.81 -4.42
CA GLU A 83 -4.80 17.83 -3.28
C GLU A 83 -4.69 16.57 -2.43
N LEU A 84 -4.70 16.74 -1.11
CA LEU A 84 -4.90 15.64 -0.17
C LEU A 84 -6.39 15.26 -0.18
N VAL A 85 -6.67 14.00 -0.51
CA VAL A 85 -8.03 13.43 -0.45
C VAL A 85 -8.10 12.27 0.53
N ALA A 86 -9.30 11.99 1.03
CA ALA A 86 -9.62 10.78 1.77
C ALA A 86 -10.74 10.01 1.06
N THR A 87 -10.42 8.83 0.53
CA THR A 87 -11.46 7.91 0.04
C THR A 87 -12.05 7.16 1.21
N GLN A 88 -13.37 7.24 1.36
CA GLN A 88 -14.10 6.53 2.40
C GLN A 88 -14.59 5.19 1.88
N MET A 89 -14.37 4.15 2.68
CA MET A 89 -14.74 2.78 2.37
C MET A 89 -15.55 2.18 3.51
N LYS A 90 -16.59 1.43 3.14
CA LYS A 90 -17.36 0.57 4.03
C LYS A 90 -16.96 -0.87 3.79
N SER A 91 -16.65 -1.59 4.85
CA SER A 91 -16.28 -3.00 4.79
C SER A 91 -17.00 -3.81 5.86
N LEU A 92 -17.42 -5.02 5.49
CA LEU A 92 -18.04 -6.00 6.38
C LEU A 92 -17.16 -7.25 6.42
N ALA A 93 -16.45 -7.46 7.52
CA ALA A 93 -15.73 -8.71 7.75
C ALA A 93 -16.67 -9.74 8.39
N ASP A 94 -16.76 -10.94 7.82
CA ASP A 94 -17.58 -12.04 8.36
C ASP A 94 -16.72 -13.14 9.01
N ARG A 95 -15.41 -13.17 8.73
CA ARG A 95 -14.43 -14.06 9.35
C ARG A 95 -13.10 -13.35 9.58
N VAL A 96 -12.44 -13.72 10.67
CA VAL A 96 -11.09 -13.29 11.01
C VAL A 96 -10.36 -14.41 11.73
N GLU A 97 -9.10 -14.64 11.37
CA GLU A 97 -8.21 -15.59 12.04
C GLU A 97 -6.94 -14.86 12.47
N PRO A 98 -6.60 -14.85 13.77
CA PRO A 98 -5.33 -14.31 14.23
C PRO A 98 -4.18 -15.25 13.87
N GLY A 99 -2.98 -14.69 13.80
CA GLY A 99 -1.79 -15.51 13.68
C GLY A 99 -0.47 -14.74 13.81
N LYS A 100 0.60 -15.53 13.87
CA LYS A 100 1.97 -15.02 13.87
C LYS A 100 2.31 -14.47 12.51
N LEU A 101 3.09 -13.41 12.50
CA LEU A 101 3.61 -12.74 11.34
C LEU A 101 5.14 -12.84 11.33
N SER A 102 5.69 -13.28 10.21
CA SER A 102 7.06 -12.97 9.80
C SER A 102 6.98 -12.05 8.60
N ILE A 103 7.80 -11.00 8.57
CA ILE A 103 7.82 -10.04 7.47
C ILE A 103 9.24 -9.60 7.20
N GLN A 104 9.60 -9.57 5.92
CA GLN A 104 10.84 -9.02 5.42
C GLN A 104 10.55 -7.97 4.35
N LEU A 105 11.28 -6.86 4.45
CA LEU A 105 11.26 -5.77 3.48
C LEU A 105 12.64 -5.65 2.85
N ALA A 106 12.66 -5.36 1.57
CA ALA A 106 13.85 -4.99 0.84
C ALA A 106 13.56 -3.79 -0.05
N SER A 107 14.62 -3.13 -0.53
CA SER A 107 14.51 -2.02 -1.47
C SER A 107 15.10 -2.36 -2.83
N THR A 108 14.53 -1.79 -3.88
CA THR A 108 15.20 -1.54 -5.16
C THR A 108 15.58 -0.05 -5.21
N GLU A 109 16.16 0.41 -6.32
CA GLU A 109 16.38 1.84 -6.53
C GLU A 109 15.07 2.63 -6.70
N ASP A 110 14.00 1.96 -7.12
CA ASP A 110 12.69 2.56 -7.42
C ASP A 110 11.65 2.38 -6.31
N ASP A 111 11.95 1.50 -5.35
CA ASP A 111 11.03 1.07 -4.29
C ASP A 111 11.77 0.99 -2.94
N PRO A 112 11.76 2.07 -2.13
CA PRO A 112 12.54 2.16 -0.89
C PRO A 112 11.87 1.45 0.31
N PHE A 113 11.13 0.35 0.11
CA PHE A 113 10.38 -0.32 1.20
C PHE A 113 11.28 -0.74 2.37
N GLY A 114 12.51 -1.20 2.08
CA GLY A 114 13.49 -1.60 3.09
C GLY A 114 14.14 -0.45 3.86
N GLU A 115 13.90 0.81 3.50
CA GLU A 115 14.36 1.96 4.30
C GLU A 115 13.60 2.11 5.61
N LEU A 116 12.43 1.47 5.72
CA LEU A 116 11.63 1.37 6.94
C LEU A 116 11.93 0.03 7.64
N PRO A 117 12.84 -0.01 8.63
CA PRO A 117 13.22 -1.27 9.26
C PRO A 117 12.06 -1.86 10.07
N VAL A 118 11.82 -3.15 9.88
CA VAL A 118 10.91 -3.93 10.74
C VAL A 118 11.58 -4.17 12.08
N LEU A 119 11.19 -3.41 13.11
CA LEU A 119 11.76 -3.55 14.46
C LEU A 119 11.19 -4.76 15.20
N LYS A 120 9.87 -4.97 15.10
CA LYS A 120 9.16 -6.03 15.79
C LYS A 120 7.82 -6.30 15.09
N PRO A 121 7.62 -7.50 14.49
CA PRO A 121 6.30 -7.93 14.06
C PRO A 121 5.38 -8.08 15.28
N LEU A 122 4.18 -7.51 15.21
CA LEU A 122 3.18 -7.58 16.30
C LEU A 122 2.19 -8.74 16.12
N GLY A 123 1.97 -9.18 14.88
CA GLY A 123 0.98 -10.18 14.53
C GLY A 123 0.28 -9.81 13.23
N ALA A 124 -0.55 -10.72 12.73
CA ALA A 124 -1.40 -10.46 11.57
C ALA A 124 -2.77 -11.11 11.74
N MET A 125 -3.73 -10.60 10.98
CA MET A 125 -5.08 -11.14 10.90
C MET A 125 -5.37 -11.52 9.46
N TRP A 126 -5.87 -12.72 9.27
CA TRP A 126 -6.43 -13.14 8.00
C TRP A 126 -7.93 -12.86 7.99
N TYR A 127 -8.36 -11.92 7.15
CA TYR A 127 -9.76 -11.55 7.05
C TYR A 127 -10.42 -12.14 5.80
N HIS A 128 -11.69 -12.49 5.95
CA HIS A 128 -12.61 -12.53 4.82
C HIS A 128 -13.56 -11.34 4.93
N PHE A 129 -13.61 -10.53 3.88
CA PHE A 129 -14.55 -9.41 3.75
C PHE A 129 -15.71 -9.85 2.86
N ALA A 130 -16.92 -9.91 3.43
CA ALA A 130 -18.15 -10.17 2.69
C ALA A 130 -18.49 -9.02 1.73
N THR A 131 -18.20 -7.79 2.13
CA THR A 131 -18.29 -6.60 1.28
C THR A 131 -17.14 -5.64 1.54
N SER A 132 -16.73 -4.90 0.51
CA SER A 132 -15.77 -3.81 0.61
C SER A 132 -16.01 -2.82 -0.52
N THR A 133 -16.56 -1.66 -0.19
CA THR A 133 -17.02 -0.69 -1.18
C THR A 133 -16.55 0.72 -0.83
N MET A 134 -15.79 1.33 -1.74
CA MET A 134 -15.54 2.77 -1.69
C MET A 134 -16.83 3.50 -2.05
N PHE A 135 -17.27 4.44 -1.22
CA PHE A 135 -18.56 5.11 -1.40
C PHE A 135 -18.48 6.63 -1.41
N ASN A 136 -17.33 7.21 -1.03
CA ASN A 136 -17.14 8.67 -1.04
C ASN A 136 -15.66 9.04 -1.20
N THR A 137 -15.40 10.26 -1.67
CA THR A 137 -14.07 10.88 -1.64
C THR A 137 -14.21 12.27 -1.05
N LEU A 138 -13.51 12.52 0.06
CA LEU A 138 -13.43 13.83 0.70
C LEU A 138 -12.21 14.56 0.14
N HIS A 139 -12.43 15.82 -0.22
CA HIS A 139 -11.42 16.76 -0.65
C HIS A 139 -10.98 17.57 0.56
N LEU A 140 -9.72 17.43 1.00
CA LEU A 140 -9.28 17.92 2.30
C LEU A 140 -8.45 19.21 2.20
N GLU A 141 -7.35 19.19 1.46
CA GLU A 141 -6.40 20.31 1.40
C GLU A 141 -5.73 20.41 0.05
N GLN A 142 -5.82 21.58 -0.58
CA GLN A 142 -5.04 21.93 -1.77
C GLN A 142 -3.62 22.30 -1.37
N VAL A 143 -2.63 21.75 -2.07
CA VAL A 143 -1.22 21.98 -1.77
C VAL A 143 -0.48 22.59 -2.95
N ASP A 144 0.65 23.23 -2.66
CA ASP A 144 1.55 23.77 -3.68
C ASP A 144 2.08 22.63 -4.56
N ALA A 145 1.73 22.68 -5.84
CA ALA A 145 2.04 21.62 -6.80
C ALA A 145 3.54 21.50 -7.04
N ASP A 146 4.24 22.62 -7.23
CA ASP A 146 5.68 22.65 -7.50
C ASP A 146 6.48 22.08 -6.33
N LYS A 147 6.02 22.30 -5.09
CA LYS A 147 6.67 21.76 -3.90
C LYS A 147 6.32 20.29 -3.64
N THR A 148 5.13 19.84 -4.02
CA THR A 148 4.62 18.51 -3.63
C THR A 148 4.83 17.45 -4.70
N ALA A 149 4.59 17.79 -5.97
CA ALA A 149 4.64 16.85 -7.08
C ALA A 149 5.96 16.05 -7.20
N PRO A 150 7.15 16.62 -6.93
CA PRO A 150 8.40 15.85 -6.96
C PRO A 150 8.38 14.60 -6.07
N TYR A 151 7.69 14.65 -4.92
CA TYR A 151 7.55 13.51 -4.02
C TYR A 151 6.48 12.52 -4.50
N LEU A 152 5.43 12.99 -5.16
CA LEU A 152 4.35 12.13 -5.66
C LEU A 152 4.79 11.30 -6.87
N ILE A 153 5.59 11.89 -7.75
CA ILE A 153 6.10 11.26 -8.98
C ILE A 153 6.92 10.03 -8.63
N THR A 154 7.79 10.10 -7.62
CA THR A 154 8.64 8.96 -7.21
C THR A 154 7.83 7.79 -6.67
N GLY A 155 6.66 8.05 -6.07
CA GLY A 155 5.70 7.02 -5.67
C GLY A 155 4.87 6.43 -6.82
N ARG A 156 4.86 7.06 -8.00
CA ARG A 156 4.02 6.66 -9.15
C ARG A 156 4.81 6.10 -10.33
N TYR A 157 6.02 6.59 -10.53
CA TYR A 157 6.88 6.28 -11.67
C TYR A 157 8.25 5.83 -11.20
N ASP A 158 8.90 5.05 -12.05
CA ASP A 158 10.28 4.63 -11.81
C ASP A 158 11.24 5.73 -12.24
N ARG A 159 12.39 5.77 -11.58
CA ARG A 159 13.43 6.76 -11.80
C ARG A 159 13.87 6.79 -13.26
N GLY A 160 13.84 5.66 -13.96
CA GLY A 160 14.17 5.57 -15.38
C GLY A 160 13.23 6.38 -16.29
N MET A 161 12.04 6.75 -15.84
CA MET A 161 11.17 7.67 -16.58
C MET A 161 11.63 9.12 -16.50
N MET A 162 12.25 9.50 -15.38
CA MET A 162 12.68 10.88 -15.11
C MET A 162 14.17 11.09 -15.37
N ASN A 163 14.97 10.03 -15.29
CA ASN A 163 16.40 10.02 -15.50
C ASN A 163 16.76 9.02 -16.62
N PRO A 164 16.96 9.50 -17.87
CA PRO A 164 17.28 8.64 -19.00
C PRO A 164 18.61 7.89 -18.87
N LEU A 165 19.50 8.33 -17.96
CA LEU A 165 20.77 7.65 -17.68
C LEU A 165 20.59 6.42 -16.77
N ALA A 166 19.45 6.29 -16.11
CA ALA A 166 19.13 5.18 -15.20
C ALA A 166 18.21 4.13 -15.85
N THR A 167 17.85 4.28 -17.12
CA THR A 167 16.82 3.46 -17.77
C THR A 167 17.41 2.21 -18.40
N THR A 168 16.87 1.05 -18.02
CA THR A 168 17.07 -0.22 -18.75
C THR A 168 15.74 -0.64 -19.36
N TYR A 169 15.68 -0.78 -20.68
CA TYR A 169 14.53 -1.33 -21.38
C TYR A 169 14.70 -2.84 -21.56
N ILE A 170 13.70 -3.62 -21.13
CA ILE A 170 13.57 -5.04 -21.47
C ILE A 170 12.32 -5.12 -22.35
N ILE A 171 12.52 -5.38 -23.65
CA ILE A 171 11.47 -5.49 -24.68
C ILE A 171 11.24 -6.97 -25.00
#